data_AF-A0A2G9M0T0-F1
#
_entry.id   AF-A0A2G9M0T0-F1
#
_cell.length_a   1.000
_cell.length_b   1.000
_cell.length_c   1.000
_cell.angle_alpha   90.00
_cell.angle_beta   90.00
_cell.angle_gamma   90.00
#
_symmetry.space_group_name_H-M   'P 1'
#
loop_
_entity.id
_entity.type
_entity.pdbx_description
1 polymer ?
#
loop_
_entity_poly.entity_id
_entity_poly.type
_entity_poly.pdbx_seq_one_letter_code
_entity_poly.pdbx_strand_id
1 'polypeptide(L)'
;MTSSVKHGNEVKYTTVTGLPTEKNDIDFFKTMQNIQIQQGRYLQPGDTNKANVGSMFANPKDFFQKPVRIGDKIEINGREFEVVGIMAPIGNPSDDTSIAIPLDEARSLFGRKDQLDMIIAQANDAEEVDSVASAIKRNLRKYRGLQEGKEDFSVDTSKQLMDSFNVILNAVQFVILGIAAISLIVGGIGIMNTMYTSVLERTKDIGIMKAVGAKNSDILLIFLMEAGLLGLAGGAIGLGLGVLLA
;
A
#
# COMPACT_ATOMS: atom_id res chain seq x y z
N MET A 1 -13.79 -0.05 16.93
CA MET A 1 -14.54 -1.30 17.13
C MET A 1 -15.78 -1.35 16.25
N THR A 2 -16.12 -2.52 15.70
CA THR A 2 -17.36 -2.71 14.93
C THR A 2 -18.59 -2.49 15.81
N SER A 3 -19.50 -1.63 15.36
CA SER A 3 -20.69 -1.19 16.09
C SER A 3 -21.90 -1.16 15.18
N SER A 4 -23.10 -1.32 15.75
CA SER A 4 -24.32 -1.04 15.02
C SER A 4 -24.54 0.48 14.94
N VAL A 5 -24.87 0.95 13.74
CA VAL A 5 -25.16 2.34 13.44
C VAL A 5 -26.50 2.40 12.75
N LYS A 6 -27.40 3.19 13.30
CA LYS A 6 -28.77 3.34 12.80
C LYS A 6 -29.04 4.77 12.38
N HIS A 7 -29.67 4.91 11.23
CA HIS A 7 -30.13 6.18 10.68
C HIS A 7 -31.54 5.99 10.10
N GLY A 8 -32.53 6.64 10.72
CA GLY A 8 -33.94 6.36 10.42
C GLY A 8 -34.32 4.92 10.74
N ASN A 9 -34.77 4.17 9.72
CA ASN A 9 -35.18 2.76 9.84
C ASN A 9 -34.10 1.77 9.40
N GLU A 10 -32.92 2.25 9.00
CA GLU A 10 -31.82 1.41 8.54
C GLU A 10 -30.80 1.20 9.65
N VAL A 11 -30.34 -0.04 9.81
CA VAL A 11 -29.25 -0.43 10.71
C VAL A 11 -28.14 -1.03 9.87
N LYS A 12 -26.92 -0.51 10.02
CA LYS A 12 -25.71 -1.03 9.39
C LYS A 12 -24.62 -1.21 10.44
N TYR A 13 -23.54 -1.88 10.05
CA TYR A 13 -22.40 -2.13 10.93
C TYR A 13 -21.17 -1.46 10.34
N THR A 14 -20.44 -0.74 11.19
CA THR A 14 -19.18 -0.13 10.81
C THR A 14 -18.24 0.06 12.00
N THR A 15 -17.01 0.45 11.73
CA THR A 15 -16.00 0.73 12.73
C THR A 15 -16.21 2.11 13.34
N VAL A 16 -16.33 2.14 14.66
CA VAL A 16 -16.34 3.37 15.46
C VAL A 16 -15.01 3.48 16.21
N THR A 17 -14.35 4.61 16.08
CA THR A 17 -13.04 4.89 16.67
C THR A 17 -13.16 6.07 17.64
N GLY A 18 -12.57 5.92 18.82
CA GLY A 18 -12.43 7.02 19.77
C GLY A 18 -11.20 7.85 19.44
N LEU A 19 -11.37 9.15 19.20
CA LEU A 19 -10.26 10.08 18.98
C LEU A 19 -10.14 11.07 20.14
N PRO A 20 -8.90 11.38 20.58
CA PRO A 20 -8.69 12.49 21.49
C PRO A 20 -9.17 13.80 20.86
N THR A 21 -9.70 14.70 21.70
CA THR A 21 -10.32 15.96 21.25
C THR A 21 -9.46 17.18 21.54
N GLU A 22 -8.28 17.02 22.16
CA GLU A 22 -7.36 18.14 22.36
C GLU A 22 -6.81 18.63 21.02
N LYS A 23 -6.55 19.94 20.94
CA LYS A 23 -6.14 20.59 19.70
C LYS A 23 -4.87 19.98 19.10
N ASN A 24 -3.87 19.72 19.94
CA ASN A 24 -2.59 19.15 19.50
C ASN A 24 -2.78 17.74 18.93
N ASP A 25 -3.63 16.92 19.56
CA ASP A 25 -3.90 15.56 19.09
C ASP A 25 -4.68 15.59 17.77
N ILE A 26 -5.68 16.47 17.65
CA ILE A 26 -6.41 16.63 16.39
C ILE A 26 -5.47 17.06 15.26
N ASP A 27 -4.58 18.03 15.52
CA ASP A 27 -3.61 18.48 14.52
C ASP A 27 -2.62 17.38 14.15
N PHE A 28 -2.27 16.51 15.10
CA PHE A 28 -1.53 15.28 14.83
C PHE A 28 -2.30 14.32 13.90
N PHE A 29 -3.57 14.02 14.18
CA PHE A 29 -4.38 13.15 13.32
C PHE A 29 -4.64 13.74 11.92
N LYS A 30 -4.74 15.07 11.79
CA LYS A 30 -4.87 15.74 10.49
C LYS A 30 -3.64 15.54 9.61
N THR A 31 -2.45 15.68 10.20
CA THR A 31 -1.18 15.69 9.46
C THR A 31 -0.64 14.28 9.23
N MET A 32 -0.70 13.42 10.25
CA MET A 32 -0.12 12.07 10.19
C MET A 32 -1.06 11.02 9.64
N GLN A 33 -2.35 11.10 9.97
CA GLN A 33 -3.36 10.11 9.56
C GLN A 33 -4.22 10.61 8.39
N ASN A 34 -3.90 11.79 7.84
CA ASN A 34 -4.62 12.44 6.75
C ASN A 34 -6.16 12.52 6.97
N ILE A 35 -6.59 12.62 8.23
CA ILE A 35 -8.01 12.76 8.56
C ILE A 35 -8.41 14.21 8.30
N GLN A 36 -8.93 14.45 7.10
CA GLN A 36 -9.43 15.76 6.68
C GLN A 36 -10.95 15.82 6.82
N ILE A 37 -11.51 16.96 7.21
CA ILE A 37 -12.97 17.18 7.25
C ILE A 37 -13.37 17.93 5.98
N GLN A 38 -14.22 17.31 5.17
CA GLN A 38 -14.76 17.91 3.95
C GLN A 38 -15.90 18.87 4.24
N GLN A 39 -16.77 18.54 5.20
CA GLN A 39 -17.91 19.38 5.60
C GLN A 39 -18.05 19.43 7.11
N GLY A 40 -18.44 20.58 7.66
CA GLY A 40 -18.60 20.76 9.11
C GLY A 40 -17.28 21.07 9.82
N ARG A 41 -17.04 20.43 10.96
CA ARG A 41 -15.86 20.67 11.79
C ARG A 41 -15.29 19.39 12.39
N TYR A 42 -14.06 19.49 12.88
CA TYR A 42 -13.46 18.47 13.73
C TYR A 42 -14.18 18.40 15.09
N LEU A 43 -14.04 17.25 15.76
CA LEU A 43 -14.38 17.12 17.18
C LEU A 43 -13.55 18.14 17.98
N GLN A 44 -14.09 18.63 19.09
CA GLN A 44 -13.46 19.67 19.93
C GLN A 44 -13.53 19.28 21.41
N PRO A 45 -12.68 19.87 22.27
CA PRO A 45 -12.76 19.64 23.71
C PRO A 45 -14.15 20.00 24.25
N GLY A 46 -14.76 19.11 25.02
CA GLY A 46 -16.11 19.28 25.58
C GLY A 46 -17.26 18.81 24.67
N ASP A 47 -16.98 18.38 23.43
CA ASP A 47 -17.99 17.71 22.61
C ASP A 47 -18.48 16.43 23.31
N THR A 48 -19.81 16.32 23.41
CA THR A 48 -20.50 15.15 23.96
C THR A 48 -21.65 14.75 23.04
N ASN A 49 -21.82 13.46 22.81
CA ASN A 49 -22.70 12.86 21.83
C ASN A 49 -22.51 13.48 20.43
N LYS A 50 -21.27 13.74 20.03
CA LYS A 50 -20.93 14.26 18.69
C LYS A 50 -20.10 13.24 17.89
N ALA A 51 -20.31 13.20 16.59
CA ALA A 51 -19.62 12.28 15.70
C ALA A 51 -19.13 12.95 14.42
N ASN A 52 -17.97 12.49 13.95
CA ASN A 52 -17.51 12.70 12.58
C ASN A 52 -17.70 11.39 11.81
N VAL A 53 -18.31 11.47 10.63
CA VAL A 53 -18.63 10.29 9.82
C VAL A 53 -17.80 10.27 8.54
N GLY A 54 -17.53 9.08 8.01
CA GLY A 54 -16.85 8.90 6.74
C GLY A 54 -17.59 9.49 5.54
N SER A 55 -16.86 9.69 4.44
CA SER A 55 -17.37 10.32 3.22
C SER A 55 -18.57 9.58 2.61
N MET A 56 -18.62 8.25 2.72
CA MET A 56 -19.71 7.42 2.17
C MET A 56 -21.05 7.59 2.89
N PHE A 57 -21.08 8.16 4.10
CA PHE A 57 -22.35 8.50 4.76
C PHE A 57 -23.08 9.65 4.08
N ALA A 58 -22.34 10.56 3.43
CA ALA A 58 -22.91 11.74 2.78
C ALA A 58 -23.49 11.44 1.38
N ASN A 59 -23.19 10.27 0.82
CA ASN A 59 -23.64 9.85 -0.50
C ASN A 59 -24.80 8.87 -0.41
N PRO A 60 -25.87 9.05 -1.21
CA PRO A 60 -26.97 8.11 -1.24
C PRO A 60 -26.53 6.75 -1.79
N LYS A 61 -26.95 5.67 -1.12
CA LYS A 61 -26.68 4.25 -1.45
C LYS A 61 -25.26 3.75 -1.22
N ASP A 62 -24.29 4.63 -0.97
CA ASP A 62 -22.92 4.23 -0.63
C ASP A 62 -22.87 3.56 0.75
N PHE A 63 -23.45 4.21 1.76
CA PHE A 63 -23.65 3.61 3.07
C PHE A 63 -25.14 3.49 3.43
N PHE A 64 -25.88 4.58 3.61
CA PHE A 64 -27.33 4.52 3.84
C PHE A 64 -28.13 4.86 2.57
N GLN A 65 -29.40 4.45 2.47
CA GLN A 65 -30.23 4.90 1.33
C GLN A 65 -30.43 6.42 1.35
N LYS A 66 -30.59 6.98 2.55
CA LYS A 66 -30.64 8.43 2.77
C LYS A 66 -29.25 8.94 3.19
N PRO A 67 -28.73 9.99 2.54
CA PRO A 67 -27.47 10.58 2.93
C PRO A 67 -27.59 11.22 4.31
N VAL A 68 -26.51 11.12 5.09
CA VAL A 68 -26.33 11.80 6.38
C VAL A 68 -25.72 13.16 6.12
N ARG A 69 -26.25 14.18 6.77
CA ARG A 69 -25.79 15.57 6.68
C ARG A 69 -25.33 16.07 8.05
N ILE A 70 -24.62 17.19 8.03
CA ILE A 70 -24.25 17.89 9.26
C ILE A 70 -25.54 18.28 10.02
N GLY A 71 -25.56 17.99 11.32
CA GLY A 71 -26.70 18.17 12.21
C GLY A 71 -27.65 16.99 12.31
N ASP A 72 -27.52 15.97 11.44
CA ASP A 72 -28.32 14.75 11.55
C ASP A 72 -27.92 13.95 12.79
N LYS A 73 -28.88 13.20 13.33
CA LYS A 73 -28.65 12.27 14.45
C LYS A 73 -28.52 10.85 13.93
N ILE A 74 -27.46 10.17 14.37
CA ILE A 74 -27.25 8.74 14.17
C ILE A 74 -27.20 8.03 15.51
N GLU A 75 -27.73 6.81 15.58
CA GLU A 75 -27.73 6.01 16.79
C GLU A 75 -26.60 4.97 16.69
N ILE A 76 -25.62 5.04 17.59
CA ILE A 76 -24.48 4.13 17.66
C ILE A 76 -24.63 3.26 18.91
N ASN A 77 -24.78 1.95 18.74
CA ASN A 77 -25.03 0.98 19.83
C ASN A 77 -26.13 1.45 20.83
N GLY A 78 -27.22 2.05 20.32
CA GLY A 78 -28.34 2.52 21.14
C GLY A 78 -28.19 3.92 21.75
N ARG A 79 -27.09 4.64 21.49
CA ARG A 79 -26.88 6.03 21.94
C ARG A 79 -26.93 6.99 20.74
N GLU A 80 -27.65 8.10 20.88
CA GLU A 80 -27.71 9.12 19.83
C GLU A 80 -26.44 9.98 19.79
N PHE A 81 -25.92 10.22 18.57
CA PHE A 81 -24.83 11.13 18.28
C PHE A 81 -25.25 12.10 17.17
N GLU A 82 -24.93 13.37 17.31
CA GLU A 82 -25.11 14.38 16.28
C GLU A 82 -23.88 14.46 15.38
N VAL A 83 -24.09 14.47 14.07
CA VAL A 83 -23.02 14.55 13.08
C VAL A 83 -22.54 15.99 12.94
N VAL A 84 -21.30 16.25 13.33
CA VAL A 84 -20.70 17.60 13.28
C VAL A 84 -19.66 17.76 12.19
N GLY A 85 -19.21 16.64 11.60
CA GLY A 85 -18.24 16.62 10.53
C GLY A 85 -18.42 15.42 9.59
N ILE A 86 -18.17 15.64 8.31
CA ILE A 86 -18.02 14.58 7.29
C ILE A 86 -16.56 14.58 6.85
N MET A 87 -15.90 13.44 6.99
CA MET A 87 -14.51 13.25 6.62
C MET A 87 -14.36 13.22 5.10
N ALA A 88 -13.22 13.73 4.61
CA ALA A 88 -12.86 13.64 3.20
C ALA A 88 -12.57 12.18 2.80
N PRO A 89 -12.83 11.79 1.55
CA PRO A 89 -12.55 10.44 1.09
C PRO A 89 -11.06 10.14 1.12
N ILE A 90 -10.71 9.01 1.72
CA ILE A 90 -9.33 8.48 1.75
C ILE A 90 -9.13 7.49 0.60
N GLY A 91 -10.22 6.93 0.04
CA GLY A 91 -10.19 5.98 -1.08
C GLY A 91 -10.16 4.52 -0.63
N ASN A 92 -10.28 4.26 0.67
CA ASN A 92 -10.46 2.93 1.25
C ASN A 92 -11.88 2.83 1.82
N PRO A 93 -12.74 1.93 1.31
CA PRO A 93 -14.12 1.78 1.78
C PRO A 93 -14.26 1.57 3.29
N SER A 94 -13.31 0.89 3.95
CA SER A 94 -13.38 0.67 5.40
C SER A 94 -13.14 1.95 6.21
N ASP A 95 -12.27 2.84 5.71
CA ASP A 95 -12.00 4.13 6.34
C ASP A 95 -13.10 5.14 5.99
N ASP A 96 -13.57 5.12 4.75
CA ASP A 96 -14.63 5.98 4.23
C ASP A 96 -16.02 5.66 4.80
N THR A 97 -16.17 4.52 5.47
CA THR A 97 -17.38 4.14 6.24
C THR A 97 -17.16 4.18 7.74
N SER A 98 -16.01 4.64 8.24
CA SER A 98 -15.73 4.72 9.67
C SER A 98 -16.42 5.92 10.34
N ILE A 99 -16.56 5.85 11.67
CA ILE A 99 -17.07 6.94 12.49
C ILE A 99 -16.05 7.25 13.57
N ALA A 100 -15.77 8.54 13.78
CA ALA A 100 -14.97 9.02 14.90
C ALA A 100 -15.86 9.73 15.94
N ILE A 101 -15.67 9.37 17.21
CA ILE A 101 -16.32 10.00 18.37
C ILE A 101 -15.26 10.39 19.40
N PRO A 102 -15.55 11.29 20.36
CA PRO A 102 -14.60 11.60 21.43
C PRO A 102 -14.14 10.34 22.18
N LEU A 103 -12.84 10.26 22.50
CA LEU A 103 -12.23 9.09 23.12
C LEU A 103 -12.92 8.68 24.42
N ASP A 104 -13.29 9.63 25.27
CA ASP A 104 -13.98 9.34 26.53
C ASP A 104 -15.40 8.81 26.32
N GLU A 105 -16.07 9.23 25.23
CA GLU A 105 -17.35 8.66 24.83
C GLU A 105 -17.21 7.24 24.31
N ALA A 106 -16.18 6.96 23.49
CA ALA A 106 -15.89 5.61 23.06
C ALA A 106 -15.59 4.69 24.26
N ARG A 107 -14.79 5.14 25.22
CA ARG A 107 -14.51 4.42 26.47
C ARG A 107 -15.80 4.10 27.24
N SER A 108 -16.70 5.08 27.36
CA SER A 108 -18.00 4.88 28.00
C SER A 108 -18.91 3.94 27.20
N LEU A 109 -18.93 4.06 25.88
CA LEU A 109 -19.83 3.31 24.99
C LEU A 109 -19.46 1.82 24.95
N PHE A 110 -18.16 1.51 24.94
CA PHE A 110 -17.66 0.13 24.88
C PHE A 110 -17.34 -0.48 26.25
N GLY A 111 -17.55 0.26 27.35
CA GLY A 111 -17.28 -0.22 28.71
C GLY A 111 -15.78 -0.44 28.99
N ARG A 112 -14.90 0.28 28.28
CA ARG A 112 -13.44 0.12 28.31
C ARG A 112 -12.77 1.40 28.82
N LYS A 113 -12.97 1.74 30.10
CA LYS A 113 -12.47 3.00 30.66
C LYS A 113 -10.95 3.17 30.61
N ASP A 114 -10.20 2.08 30.82
CA ASP A 114 -8.74 2.12 30.96
C ASP A 114 -7.99 1.34 29.87
N GLN A 115 -8.63 1.09 28.72
CA GLN A 115 -8.00 0.38 27.59
C GLN A 115 -7.88 1.29 26.36
N LEU A 116 -6.77 1.14 25.65
CA LEU A 116 -6.51 1.76 24.36
C LEU A 116 -6.18 0.64 23.38
N ASP A 117 -6.79 0.67 22.20
CA ASP A 117 -6.51 -0.30 21.15
C ASP A 117 -5.20 0.06 20.39
N MET A 118 -4.84 1.35 20.34
CA MET A 118 -3.65 1.83 19.64
C MET A 118 -3.11 3.10 20.30
N ILE A 119 -1.77 3.24 20.31
CA ILE A 119 -1.07 4.47 20.66
C ILE A 119 -0.17 4.81 19.48
N ILE A 120 -0.28 6.02 18.97
CA ILE A 120 0.58 6.52 17.91
C ILE A 120 1.59 7.46 18.55
N ALA A 121 2.88 7.19 18.32
CA ALA A 121 3.98 8.02 18.78
C ALA A 121 4.78 8.50 17.58
N GLN A 122 5.21 9.75 17.60
CA GLN A 122 6.08 10.33 16.60
C GLN A 122 7.46 10.59 17.20
N ALA A 123 8.49 10.09 16.52
CA ALA A 123 9.87 10.47 16.79
C ALA A 123 10.17 11.83 16.14
N ASN A 124 11.10 12.59 16.73
CA ASN A 124 11.52 13.88 16.18
C ASN A 124 12.27 13.69 14.85
N ASP A 125 13.10 12.65 14.78
CA ASP A 125 13.95 12.35 13.64
C ASP A 125 13.71 10.93 13.12
N ALA A 126 13.78 10.76 11.79
CA ALA A 126 13.57 9.48 11.13
C ALA A 126 14.62 8.42 11.53
N GLU A 127 15.84 8.85 11.85
CA GLU A 127 16.94 7.98 12.26
C GLU A 127 16.74 7.40 13.67
N GLU A 128 15.95 8.07 14.51
CA GLU A 128 15.73 7.66 15.89
C GLU A 128 14.56 6.70 16.05
N VAL A 129 13.74 6.49 15.02
CA VAL A 129 12.50 5.70 15.08
C VAL A 129 12.72 4.31 15.69
N ASP A 130 13.76 3.59 15.29
CA ASP A 130 14.05 2.24 15.80
C ASP A 130 14.49 2.25 17.27
N SER A 131 15.27 3.27 17.67
CA SER A 131 15.72 3.49 19.06
C SER A 131 14.55 3.85 19.97
N VAL A 132 13.69 4.78 19.52
CA VAL A 132 12.49 5.22 20.23
C VAL A 132 11.51 4.07 20.39
N ALA A 133 11.24 3.31 19.32
CA ALA A 133 10.37 2.13 19.37
C ALA A 133 10.88 1.09 20.39
N SER A 134 12.18 0.83 20.38
CA SER A 134 12.82 -0.08 21.34
C SER A 134 12.71 0.43 22.78
N ALA A 135 12.85 1.74 22.98
CA ALA A 135 12.68 2.38 24.29
C ALA A 135 11.23 2.30 24.77
N ILE A 136 10.25 2.58 23.91
CA ILE A 136 8.81 2.44 24.20
C ILE A 136 8.50 1.00 24.59
N LYS A 137 8.92 0.02 23.78
CA LYS A 137 8.67 -1.40 24.06
C LYS A 137 9.22 -1.82 25.42
N ARG A 138 10.47 -1.45 25.73
CA ARG A 138 11.12 -1.76 27.00
C ARG A 138 10.41 -1.10 28.19
N ASN A 139 10.08 0.19 28.07
CA ASN A 139 9.45 0.95 29.15
C ASN A 139 8.02 0.46 29.40
N LEU A 140 7.25 0.18 28.36
CA LEU A 140 5.89 -0.34 28.47
C LEU A 140 5.87 -1.75 29.07
N ARG A 141 6.80 -2.61 28.65
CA ARG A 141 7.01 -3.95 29.25
C ARG A 141 7.30 -3.85 30.74
N LYS A 142 8.21 -2.96 31.14
CA LYS A 142 8.55 -2.73 32.55
C LYS A 142 7.36 -2.18 33.34
N TYR A 143 6.65 -1.20 32.79
CA TYR A 143 5.47 -0.60 33.41
C TYR A 143 4.35 -1.63 33.65
N ARG A 144 4.14 -2.55 32.71
CA ARG A 144 3.14 -3.63 32.82
C ARG A 144 3.63 -4.86 33.60
N GLY A 145 4.90 -4.92 34.01
CA GLY A 145 5.46 -6.06 34.72
C GLY A 145 5.53 -7.35 33.88
N LEU A 146 5.67 -7.24 32.56
CA LEU A 146 5.64 -8.38 31.64
C LEU A 146 7.03 -8.98 31.41
N GLN A 147 7.08 -10.29 31.16
CA GLN A 147 8.30 -11.00 30.76
C GLN A 147 8.58 -10.78 29.27
N GLU A 148 9.85 -10.81 28.90
CA GLU A 148 10.28 -10.78 27.50
C GLU A 148 9.70 -11.96 26.72
N GLY A 149 9.08 -11.69 25.57
CA GLY A 149 8.40 -12.68 24.73
C GLY A 149 6.97 -13.02 25.17
N LYS A 150 6.47 -12.41 26.25
CA LYS A 150 5.08 -12.53 26.73
C LYS A 150 4.37 -11.18 26.75
N GLU A 151 4.79 -10.26 25.88
CA GLU A 151 4.14 -8.96 25.74
C GLU A 151 2.72 -9.13 25.16
N ASP A 152 1.74 -8.42 25.74
CA ASP A 152 0.36 -8.33 25.26
C ASP A 152 0.16 -7.14 24.30
N PHE A 153 1.25 -6.58 23.80
CA PHE A 153 1.29 -5.41 22.91
C PHE A 153 2.40 -5.57 21.87
N SER A 154 2.24 -4.91 20.72
CA SER A 154 3.30 -4.72 19.73
C SER A 154 3.71 -3.25 19.67
N VAL A 155 4.94 -3.02 19.21
CA VAL A 155 5.42 -1.69 18.84
C VAL A 155 5.97 -1.83 17.45
N ASP A 156 5.20 -1.36 16.48
CA ASP A 156 5.52 -1.47 15.06
C ASP A 156 5.92 -0.08 14.55
N THR A 157 6.94 -0.04 13.70
CA THR A 157 7.41 1.21 13.09
C THR A 157 6.98 1.28 11.63
N SER A 158 6.80 2.51 11.11
CA SER A 158 6.53 2.71 9.68
C SER A 158 7.63 2.11 8.80
N LYS A 159 8.88 2.13 9.28
CA LYS A 159 10.03 1.51 8.58
C LYS A 159 9.88 -0.01 8.47
N GLN A 160 9.54 -0.70 9.56
CA GLN A 160 9.29 -2.15 9.55
C GLN A 160 8.14 -2.53 8.61
N LEU A 161 7.11 -1.69 8.53
CA LEU A 161 6.02 -1.87 7.57
C LEU A 161 6.53 -1.73 6.13
N MET A 162 7.33 -0.70 5.82
CA MET A 162 7.95 -0.54 4.50
C MET A 162 8.88 -1.69 4.12
N ASP A 163 9.69 -2.17 5.07
CA ASP A 163 10.59 -3.31 4.85
C ASP A 163 9.80 -4.57 4.49
N SER A 164 8.65 -4.78 5.13
CA SER A 164 7.76 -5.91 4.81
C SER A 164 7.21 -5.82 3.38
N PHE A 165 6.82 -4.63 2.92
CA PHE A 165 6.43 -4.42 1.52
C PHE A 165 7.60 -4.65 0.56
N ASN A 166 8.80 -4.17 0.90
CA ASN A 166 9.99 -4.35 0.08
C ASN A 166 10.34 -5.84 -0.11
N VAL A 167 10.15 -6.68 0.91
CA VAL A 167 10.33 -8.14 0.78
C VAL A 167 9.40 -8.72 -0.30
N ILE A 168 8.13 -8.34 -0.29
CA ILE A 168 7.14 -8.83 -1.27
C ILE A 168 7.47 -8.31 -2.68
N LEU A 169 7.75 -7.00 -2.81
CA LEU A 169 8.09 -6.39 -4.09
C LEU A 169 9.36 -6.99 -4.68
N ASN A 170 10.38 -7.24 -3.86
CA ASN A 170 11.60 -7.91 -4.30
C ASN A 170 11.31 -9.34 -4.78
N ALA A 171 10.45 -10.09 -4.08
CA ALA A 171 10.06 -11.43 -4.52
C ALA A 171 9.37 -11.40 -5.90
N VAL A 172 8.44 -10.47 -6.10
CA VAL A 172 7.78 -10.26 -7.41
C VAL A 172 8.80 -9.87 -8.47
N GLN A 173 9.73 -8.97 -8.16
CA GLN A 173 10.79 -8.56 -9.07
C GLN A 173 11.69 -9.74 -9.48
N PHE A 174 12.06 -10.62 -8.55
CA PHE A 174 12.82 -11.83 -8.86
C PHE A 174 12.06 -12.79 -9.78
N VAL A 175 10.75 -12.94 -9.60
CA VAL A 175 9.92 -13.74 -10.50
C VAL A 175 9.90 -13.14 -11.90
N ILE A 176 9.70 -11.82 -12.02
CA ILE A 176 9.70 -11.12 -13.31
C ILE A 176 11.07 -11.25 -13.99
N LEU A 177 12.16 -11.05 -13.25
CA LEU A 177 13.53 -11.24 -13.77
C LEU A 177 13.77 -12.68 -14.20
N GLY A 178 13.24 -13.66 -13.47
CA GLY A 178 13.31 -15.08 -13.83
C GLY A 178 12.58 -15.36 -15.15
N ILE A 179 11.36 -14.83 -15.31
CA ILE A 179 10.60 -14.95 -16.56
C ILE A 179 11.37 -14.27 -17.70
N ALA A 180 11.88 -13.06 -17.49
CA ALA A 180 12.66 -12.32 -18.48
C ALA A 180 13.93 -13.08 -18.88
N ALA A 181 14.65 -13.70 -17.94
CA ALA A 181 15.83 -14.50 -18.21
C ALA A 181 15.49 -15.75 -19.04
N ILE A 182 14.40 -16.45 -18.70
CA ILE A 182 13.92 -17.60 -19.49
C ILE A 182 13.54 -17.14 -20.91
N SER A 183 12.80 -16.04 -21.05
CA SER A 183 12.43 -15.47 -22.35
C SER A 183 13.66 -15.10 -23.18
N LEU A 184 14.69 -14.52 -22.56
CA LEU A 184 15.95 -14.21 -23.23
C LEU A 184 16.68 -15.48 -23.71
N ILE A 185 16.72 -16.53 -22.89
CA ILE A 185 17.32 -17.81 -23.27
C ILE A 185 16.56 -18.45 -24.43
N VAL A 186 15.22 -18.50 -24.36
CA VAL A 186 14.38 -19.07 -25.42
C VAL A 186 14.55 -18.28 -26.72
N GLY A 187 14.56 -16.95 -26.65
CA GLY A 187 14.84 -16.08 -27.80
C GLY A 187 16.24 -16.31 -28.38
N GLY A 188 17.25 -16.43 -27.52
CA GLY A 188 18.63 -16.71 -27.91
C GLY A 188 18.80 -18.07 -28.60
N ILE A 189 18.14 -19.12 -28.08
CA ILE A 189 18.11 -20.45 -28.72
C ILE A 189 17.42 -20.36 -30.09
N GLY A 190 16.35 -19.59 -30.21
CA GLY A 190 15.68 -19.32 -31.49
C GLY A 190 16.63 -18.72 -32.52
N ILE A 191 17.34 -17.63 -32.15
CA ILE A 191 18.33 -16.98 -33.00
C ILE A 191 19.46 -17.95 -33.38
N MET A 192 19.97 -18.70 -32.40
CA MET A 192 21.02 -19.70 -32.63
C MET A 192 20.58 -20.74 -33.68
N ASN A 193 19.34 -21.24 -33.59
CA ASN A 193 18.85 -22.25 -34.51
C ASN A 193 18.67 -21.71 -35.94
N THR A 194 18.21 -20.47 -36.08
CA THR A 194 18.12 -19.79 -37.38
C THR A 194 19.51 -19.56 -37.97
N MET A 195 20.47 -19.07 -37.18
CA MET A 195 21.85 -18.87 -37.63
C MET A 195 22.53 -20.19 -38.01
N TYR A 196 22.32 -21.25 -37.24
CA TYR A 196 22.85 -22.58 -37.56
C TYR A 196 22.35 -23.09 -38.92
N THR A 197 21.05 -22.97 -39.16
CA THR A 197 20.43 -23.35 -40.45
C THR A 197 20.99 -22.51 -41.61
N SER A 198 21.10 -21.19 -41.43
CA SER A 198 21.67 -20.27 -42.44
C SER A 198 23.12 -20.62 -42.81
N VAL A 199 23.94 -20.99 -41.81
CA VAL A 199 25.33 -21.42 -42.04
C VAL A 199 25.36 -22.71 -42.86
N LEU A 200 24.49 -23.68 -42.53
CA LEU A 200 24.41 -24.96 -43.26
C LEU A 200 24.05 -24.76 -44.73
N GLU A 201 23.07 -23.89 -45.02
CA GLU A 201 22.67 -23.55 -46.38
C GLU A 201 23.79 -22.86 -47.17
N ARG A 202 24.58 -22.00 -46.51
CA ARG A 202 25.69 -21.24 -47.13
C ARG A 202 27.05 -21.94 -47.09
N THR A 203 27.12 -23.21 -46.71
CA THR A 203 28.39 -23.97 -46.58
C THR A 203 29.24 -23.96 -47.85
N LYS A 204 28.63 -24.05 -49.04
CA LYS A 204 29.34 -23.98 -50.32
C LYS A 204 30.04 -22.63 -50.53
N ASP A 205 29.34 -21.54 -50.22
CA ASP A 205 29.88 -20.18 -50.39
C ASP A 205 31.04 -19.91 -49.44
N ILE A 206 30.93 -20.39 -48.19
CA ILE A 206 32.03 -20.36 -47.20
C ILE A 206 33.24 -21.14 -47.72
N GLY A 207 33.02 -22.29 -48.37
CA GLY A 207 34.07 -23.09 -49.00
C GLY A 207 34.82 -22.32 -50.10
N ILE A 208 34.09 -21.60 -50.96
CA ILE A 208 34.67 -20.77 -52.02
C ILE A 208 35.48 -19.62 -51.41
N MET A 209 34.94 -18.90 -50.42
CA MET A 209 35.66 -17.80 -49.76
C MET A 209 36.97 -18.27 -49.12
N LYS A 210 36.95 -19.42 -48.43
CA LYS A 210 38.16 -20.00 -47.84
C LYS A 210 39.17 -20.45 -48.89
N ALA A 211 38.72 -20.99 -50.02
CA ALA A 211 39.60 -21.37 -51.13
C ALA A 211 40.32 -20.15 -51.76
N VAL A 212 39.68 -18.98 -51.74
CA VAL A 212 40.25 -17.71 -52.21
C VAL A 212 41.11 -17.01 -51.14
N GLY A 213 41.17 -17.56 -49.91
CA GLY A 213 42.09 -17.13 -48.85
C GLY A 213 41.43 -16.45 -47.64
N ALA A 214 40.11 -16.46 -47.52
CA ALA A 214 39.43 -15.95 -46.32
C ALA A 214 39.80 -16.77 -45.08
N LYS A 215 40.09 -16.09 -43.95
CA LYS A 215 40.42 -16.74 -42.68
C LYS A 215 39.13 -17.14 -41.95
N ASN A 216 39.25 -18.10 -41.03
CA ASN A 216 38.13 -18.48 -40.16
C ASN A 216 37.59 -17.31 -39.32
N SER A 217 38.47 -16.37 -38.93
CA SER A 217 38.09 -15.14 -38.25
C SER A 217 37.18 -14.24 -39.08
N ASP A 218 37.42 -14.17 -40.39
CA ASP A 218 36.67 -13.30 -41.30
C ASP A 218 35.24 -13.83 -41.46
N ILE A 219 35.10 -15.15 -41.60
CA ILE A 219 33.81 -15.84 -41.64
C ILE A 219 33.06 -15.67 -40.31
N LEU A 220 33.74 -15.86 -39.18
CA LEU A 220 33.15 -15.67 -37.85
C LEU A 220 32.62 -14.24 -37.66
N LEU A 221 33.40 -13.24 -38.09
CA LEU A 221 33.02 -11.83 -37.98
C LEU A 221 31.74 -11.53 -38.79
N ILE A 222 31.62 -12.07 -40.00
CA ILE A 222 30.43 -11.90 -40.86
C ILE A 222 29.17 -12.41 -40.14
N PHE A 223 29.21 -13.65 -39.65
CA PHE A 223 28.05 -14.24 -38.97
C PHE A 223 27.77 -13.58 -37.61
N LEU A 224 28.79 -13.12 -36.90
CA LEU A 224 28.62 -12.37 -35.65
C LEU A 224 27.94 -11.02 -35.91
N MET A 225 28.30 -10.33 -36.99
CA MET A 225 27.67 -9.08 -37.40
C MET A 225 26.22 -9.31 -37.86
N GLU A 226 25.95 -10.37 -38.62
CA GLU A 226 24.59 -10.74 -39.07
C GLU A 226 23.68 -11.04 -37.86
N ALA A 227 24.13 -11.87 -36.92
CA ALA A 227 23.41 -12.16 -35.67
C ALA A 227 23.25 -10.90 -34.79
N GLY A 228 24.31 -10.09 -34.67
CA GLY A 228 24.29 -8.85 -33.90
C GLY A 228 23.29 -7.84 -34.44
N LEU A 229 23.21 -7.66 -35.77
CA LEU A 229 22.24 -6.78 -36.42
C LEU A 229 20.81 -7.28 -36.23
N LEU A 230 20.56 -8.58 -36.35
CA LEU A 230 19.25 -9.18 -36.07
C LEU A 230 18.84 -8.98 -34.61
N GLY A 231 19.77 -9.18 -33.67
CA GLY A 231 19.55 -8.94 -32.24
C GLY A 231 19.26 -7.47 -31.94
N LEU A 232 20.02 -6.53 -32.52
CA LEU A 232 19.80 -5.10 -32.37
C LEU A 232 18.46 -4.65 -32.95
N ALA A 233 18.08 -5.13 -34.13
CA ALA A 233 16.80 -4.82 -34.76
C ALA A 233 15.63 -5.37 -33.93
N GLY A 234 15.70 -6.63 -33.50
CA GLY A 234 14.70 -7.24 -32.63
C GLY A 234 14.58 -6.53 -31.28
N GLY A 235 15.71 -6.15 -30.68
CA GLY A 235 15.76 -5.39 -29.43
C GLY A 235 15.17 -3.98 -29.57
N ALA A 236 15.50 -3.25 -30.64
CA ALA A 236 14.95 -1.93 -30.92
C ALA A 236 13.44 -1.97 -31.15
N ILE A 237 12.95 -2.95 -31.92
CA ILE A 237 11.51 -3.15 -32.15
C ILE A 237 10.82 -3.54 -30.83
N GLY A 238 11.40 -4.47 -30.07
CA GLY A 238 10.87 -4.91 -28.79
C GLY A 238 10.77 -3.78 -27.77
N LEU A 239 11.81 -2.94 -27.66
CA LEU A 239 11.79 -1.73 -26.83
C LEU A 239 10.72 -0.75 -27.28
N GLY A 240 10.61 -0.50 -28.59
CA GLY A 240 9.59 0.40 -29.13
C GLY A 240 8.16 -0.06 -28.83
N LEU A 241 7.88 -1.35 -29.02
CA LEU A 241 6.59 -1.94 -28.66
C LEU A 241 6.35 -1.94 -27.15
N GLY A 242 7.39 -2.19 -26.35
CA GLY A 242 7.32 -2.14 -24.89
C GLY A 242 6.94 -0.75 -24.39
N VAL A 243 7.54 0.31 -24.92
CA VAL A 243 7.20 1.70 -24.58
C VAL A 243 5.79 2.08 -25.06
N LEU A 244 5.34 1.54 -26.20
CA LEU A 244 3.99 1.80 -26.71
C LEU A 244 2.90 1.15 -25.85
N LEU A 245 3.19 0.01 -25.24
CA LEU A 245 2.26 -0.76 -24.42
C LEU A 245 2.31 -0.39 -22.93
N ALA A 246 3.41 0.22 -22.47
CA ALA A 246 3.59 0.71 -21.11
C ALA A 246 2.75 1.97 -20.83
#